data_AF-A0A917EKT6-F1
#
_entry.id   AF-A0A917EKT6-F1
#
_cell.length_a   1.000
_cell.length_b   1.000
_cell.length_c   1.000
_cell.angle_alpha   90.00
_cell.angle_beta   90.00
_cell.angle_gamma   90.00
#
_symmetry.space_group_name_H-M   'P 1'
#
loop_
_entity.id
_entity.type
_entity.pdbx_description
1 polymer ?
#
loop_
_entity_poly.entity_id
_entity_poly.type
_entity_poly.pdbx_seq_one_letter_code
_entity_poly.pdbx_strand_id
1 'polypeptide(L)'
;MNGATWDSFMTLDEDAQARFLIAEARRATALDLDCDADIPVLLDATLDLTERVLAGDTALLPDLIRFLDDPEMERDFMAIFNRTGTGTRASAANDLVAYAAGFTARMMAERTGFGSVPDPVNEARAWIWDYYRDQSAFLGLAQSQ
;
A
#
# COMPACT_ATOMS: atom_id res chain seq x y z
N MET A 1 -5.10 3.25 21.91
CA MET A 1 -4.41 2.01 21.47
C MET A 1 -2.94 2.29 21.57
N ASN A 2 -2.17 1.45 22.27
CA ASN A 2 -0.71 1.49 22.16
C ASN A 2 -0.40 1.33 20.66
N GLY A 3 0.20 2.36 20.05
CA GLY A 3 0.32 2.47 18.60
C GLY A 3 1.18 1.32 18.07
N ALA A 4 0.64 0.56 17.13
CA ALA A 4 1.43 -0.41 16.39
C ALA A 4 2.62 0.29 15.74
N THR A 5 3.79 -0.35 15.78
CA THR A 5 5.04 0.10 15.17
C THR A 5 5.55 -0.96 14.21
N TRP A 6 6.50 -0.58 13.35
CA TRP A 6 7.24 -1.54 12.52
C TRP A 6 7.90 -2.66 13.35
N ASP A 7 8.41 -2.36 14.55
CA ASP A 7 8.98 -3.38 15.46
C ASP A 7 7.95 -4.41 15.93
N SER A 8 6.68 -4.01 16.04
CA SER A 8 5.58 -4.90 16.42
C SER A 8 4.87 -5.55 15.22
N PHE A 9 5.14 -5.12 13.98
CA PHE A 9 4.35 -5.45 12.80
C PHE A 9 4.15 -6.96 12.61
N MET A 10 5.23 -7.74 12.72
CA MET A 10 5.20 -9.20 12.54
C MET A 10 4.48 -9.95 13.67
N THR A 11 4.15 -9.28 14.78
CA THR A 11 3.41 -9.86 15.90
C THR A 11 1.91 -9.56 15.85
N LEU A 12 1.48 -8.68 14.95
CA LEU A 12 0.09 -8.34 14.72
C LEU A 12 -0.63 -9.46 13.94
N ASP A 13 -1.94 -9.61 14.16
CA ASP A 13 -2.78 -10.39 13.23
C ASP A 13 -2.91 -9.70 11.87
N GLU A 14 -3.32 -10.42 10.83
CA GLU A 14 -3.36 -9.88 9.46
C GLU A 14 -4.26 -8.64 9.32
N ASP A 15 -5.36 -8.56 10.07
CA ASP A 15 -6.22 -7.37 10.04
C ASP A 15 -5.52 -6.14 10.65
N ALA A 16 -4.81 -6.33 11.76
CA ALA A 16 -4.01 -5.30 12.38
C ALA A 16 -2.79 -4.91 11.52
N GLN A 17 -2.18 -5.88 10.82
CA GLN A 17 -1.14 -5.61 9.82
C GLN A 17 -1.68 -4.74 8.68
N ALA A 18 -2.82 -5.10 8.08
CA ALA A 18 -3.44 -4.32 7.00
C ALA A 18 -3.76 -2.88 7.46
N ARG A 19 -4.37 -2.72 8.65
CA ARG A 19 -4.66 -1.39 9.22
C ARG A 19 -3.40 -0.59 9.49
N PHE A 20 -2.34 -1.23 9.97
CA PHE A 20 -1.04 -0.57 10.19
C PHE A 20 -0.44 -0.08 8.87
N LEU A 21 -0.42 -0.91 7.82
CA LEU A 21 0.12 -0.53 6.51
C LEU A 21 -0.66 0.63 5.88
N ILE A 22 -1.99 0.60 5.96
CA ILE A 22 -2.84 1.70 5.49
C ILE A 22 -2.53 2.99 6.27
N ALA A 23 -2.41 2.91 7.60
CA ALA A 23 -2.10 4.08 8.42
C ALA A 23 -0.72 4.67 8.08
N GLU A 24 0.29 3.83 7.86
CA GLU A 24 1.61 4.26 7.42
C GLU A 24 1.58 4.89 6.02
N ALA A 25 0.85 4.30 5.09
CA ALA A 25 0.68 4.85 3.74
C ALA A 25 -0.05 6.19 3.76
N ARG A 26 -1.09 6.37 4.59
CA ARG A 26 -1.78 7.67 4.80
C ARG A 26 -0.83 8.74 5.35
N ARG A 27 0.02 8.36 6.30
CA ARG A 27 1.05 9.27 6.81
C ARG A 27 2.04 9.66 5.72
N ALA A 28 2.36 8.76 4.81
CA ALA A 28 3.22 9.02 3.65
C ALA A 28 2.57 9.94 2.62
N THR A 29 1.31 9.72 2.24
CA THR A 29 0.61 10.55 1.24
C THR A 29 0.30 11.96 1.76
N ALA A 30 0.22 12.15 3.07
CA ALA A 30 0.07 13.46 3.71
C ALA A 30 1.32 14.35 3.67
N LEU A 31 2.46 13.82 3.20
CA LEU A 31 3.70 14.57 3.05
C LEU A 31 3.71 15.39 1.75
N ASP A 32 4.58 16.39 1.69
CA ASP A 32 4.95 16.99 0.40
C ASP A 32 5.82 16.01 -0.39
N LEU A 33 5.33 15.57 -1.57
CA LEU A 33 5.85 14.41 -2.30
C LEU A 33 6.83 14.76 -3.45
N ASP A 34 7.08 16.03 -3.74
CA ASP A 34 7.97 16.45 -4.85
C ASP A 34 7.61 15.78 -6.19
N CYS A 35 6.33 15.87 -6.57
CA CYS A 35 5.79 15.25 -7.78
C CYS A 35 4.61 16.07 -8.36
N ASP A 36 4.13 15.63 -9.52
CA ASP A 36 2.94 16.22 -10.14
C ASP A 36 1.70 16.09 -9.22
N ALA A 37 0.83 17.10 -9.26
CA ALA A 37 -0.30 17.22 -8.35
C ALA A 37 -1.35 16.09 -8.48
N ASP A 38 -1.35 15.34 -9.58
CA ASP A 38 -2.23 14.19 -9.76
C ASP A 38 -1.74 12.93 -9.03
N ILE A 39 -0.44 12.81 -8.74
CA ILE A 39 0.11 11.64 -8.04
C ILE A 39 -0.46 11.50 -6.62
N PRO A 40 -0.43 12.51 -5.73
CA PRO A 40 -1.04 12.39 -4.40
C PRO A 40 -2.54 12.05 -4.47
N VAL A 41 -3.26 12.59 -5.47
CA VAL A 41 -4.69 12.30 -5.67
C VAL A 41 -4.92 10.83 -6.02
N LEU A 42 -4.09 10.25 -6.89
CA LEU A 42 -4.15 8.82 -7.25
C LEU A 42 -3.82 7.92 -6.05
N LEU A 43 -2.78 8.27 -5.28
CA LEU A 43 -2.38 7.53 -4.09
C LEU A 43 -3.49 7.55 -3.03
N ASP A 44 -4.09 8.72 -2.75
CA ASP A 44 -5.19 8.84 -1.79
C ASP A 44 -6.45 8.09 -2.25
N ALA A 45 -6.81 8.18 -3.53
CA ALA A 45 -7.95 7.43 -4.07
C ALA A 45 -7.75 5.91 -3.95
N THR A 46 -6.50 5.44 -4.08
CA THR A 46 -6.15 4.03 -3.92
C THR A 46 -6.25 3.60 -2.46
N LEU A 47 -5.85 4.46 -1.52
CA LEU A 47 -6.01 4.19 -0.08
C LEU A 47 -7.48 4.20 0.34
N ASP A 48 -8.31 5.11 -0.19
CA ASP A 48 -9.76 5.12 0.03
C ASP A 48 -10.39 3.79 -0.41
N LEU A 49 -10.00 3.30 -1.61
CA LEU A 49 -10.45 2.02 -2.13
C LEU A 49 -9.99 0.84 -1.24
N THR A 50 -8.72 0.87 -0.82
CA THR A 50 -8.12 -0.14 0.05
C THR A 50 -8.85 -0.23 1.40
N GLU A 51 -9.14 0.91 2.03
CA GLU A 51 -9.88 0.98 3.29
C GLU A 51 -11.30 0.44 3.16
N ARG A 52 -12.00 0.74 2.07
CA ARG A 52 -13.35 0.22 1.80
C ARG A 52 -13.35 -1.30 1.63
N VAL A 53 -12.38 -1.83 0.89
CA VAL A 53 -12.21 -3.28 0.71
C VAL A 53 -11.93 -3.95 2.06
N LEU A 54 -11.03 -3.39 2.87
CA LEU A 54 -10.75 -3.89 4.22
C LEU A 54 -11.97 -3.82 5.15
N ALA A 55 -12.81 -2.79 5.01
CA ALA A 55 -14.05 -2.64 5.76
C ALA A 55 -15.17 -3.64 5.34
N GLY A 56 -14.93 -4.45 4.30
CA GLY A 56 -15.83 -5.50 3.85
C GLY A 56 -16.62 -5.18 2.59
N ASP A 57 -16.34 -4.08 1.89
CA ASP A 57 -16.91 -3.79 0.57
C ASP A 57 -16.21 -4.62 -0.52
N THR A 58 -16.39 -5.94 -0.46
CA THR A 58 -15.67 -6.91 -1.29
C THR A 58 -16.04 -6.83 -2.78
N ALA A 59 -17.13 -6.13 -3.12
CA ALA A 59 -17.50 -5.85 -4.51
C ALA A 59 -16.45 -4.97 -5.23
N LEU A 60 -15.63 -4.25 -4.47
CA LEU A 60 -14.56 -3.38 -4.98
C LEU A 60 -13.21 -4.09 -5.13
N LEU A 61 -13.09 -5.34 -4.67
CA LEU A 61 -11.84 -6.10 -4.76
C LEU A 61 -11.31 -6.23 -6.20
N PRO A 62 -12.14 -6.47 -7.24
CA PRO A 62 -11.67 -6.45 -8.63
C PRO A 62 -11.02 -5.12 -9.04
N ASP A 63 -11.56 -4.00 -8.57
CA ASP A 63 -11.05 -2.67 -8.92
C ASP A 63 -9.72 -2.41 -8.22
N LEU A 64 -9.59 -2.80 -6.95
CA LEU A 64 -8.32 -2.72 -6.24
C LEU A 64 -7.23 -3.58 -6.90
N ILE A 65 -7.57 -4.80 -7.31
CA ILE A 65 -6.64 -5.69 -8.02
C ILE A 65 -6.23 -5.08 -9.37
N ARG A 66 -7.16 -4.45 -10.11
CA ARG A 66 -6.86 -3.81 -11.38
C ARG A 66 -5.88 -2.63 -11.23
N PHE A 67 -5.91 -1.89 -10.12
CA PHE A 67 -4.91 -0.85 -9.86
C PHE A 67 -3.51 -1.41 -9.58
N LEU A 68 -3.42 -2.64 -9.06
CA LEU A 68 -2.16 -3.30 -8.74
C LEU A 68 -1.51 -3.99 -9.94
N ASP A 69 -2.30 -4.26 -10.98
CA ASP A 69 -1.89 -4.92 -12.21
C ASP A 69 -2.71 -4.32 -13.37
N ASP A 70 -2.47 -3.04 -13.67
CA ASP A 70 -3.16 -2.34 -14.76
C ASP A 70 -2.60 -2.83 -16.10
N PRO A 71 -3.36 -3.61 -16.89
CA PRO A 71 -2.85 -4.13 -18.15
C PRO A 71 -2.54 -3.03 -19.18
N GLU A 72 -3.10 -1.83 -19.00
CA GLU A 72 -2.85 -0.68 -19.86
C GLU A 72 -1.62 0.14 -19.38
N MET A 73 -1.09 -0.17 -18.19
CA MET A 73 0.04 0.52 -17.55
C MET A 73 -0.15 2.06 -17.48
N GLU A 74 -1.40 2.53 -17.48
CA GLU A 74 -1.67 3.97 -17.48
C GLU A 74 -1.71 4.53 -16.05
N ARG A 75 -2.11 3.70 -15.08
CA ARG A 75 -2.38 4.13 -13.70
C ARG A 75 -1.87 3.17 -12.63
N ASP A 76 -1.09 2.15 -13.01
CA ASP A 76 -0.48 1.27 -12.03
C ASP A 76 0.68 1.95 -11.27
N PHE A 77 1.10 1.30 -10.20
CA PHE A 77 2.22 1.73 -9.38
C PHE A 77 3.53 1.83 -10.18
N MET A 78 3.67 1.09 -11.29
CA MET A 78 4.83 1.15 -12.18
C MET A 78 4.82 2.44 -13.01
N ALA A 79 3.66 2.86 -13.51
CA ALA A 79 3.47 4.12 -14.21
C ALA A 79 3.76 5.31 -13.30
N ILE A 80 3.30 5.26 -12.04
CA ILE A 80 3.64 6.27 -11.04
C ILE A 80 5.15 6.26 -10.77
N PHE A 81 5.74 5.10 -10.52
CA PHE A 81 7.18 4.96 -10.29
C PHE A 81 8.02 5.55 -11.43
N ASN A 82 7.64 5.30 -12.68
CA ASN A 82 8.31 5.84 -13.86
C ASN A 82 8.27 7.37 -13.94
N ARG A 83 7.21 7.99 -13.39
CA ARG A 83 7.07 9.46 -13.32
C ARG A 83 7.83 10.07 -12.16
N THR A 84 7.88 9.38 -11.01
CA THR A 84 8.49 9.90 -9.78
C THR A 84 9.99 9.61 -9.69
N GLY A 85 10.48 8.60 -10.39
CA GLY A 85 11.87 8.15 -10.33
C GLY A 85 12.25 7.49 -9.00
N THR A 86 13.39 6.79 -8.99
CA THR A 86 13.89 6.10 -7.78
C THR A 86 14.39 7.09 -6.72
N GLY A 87 14.11 6.81 -5.45
CA GLY A 87 14.70 7.53 -4.32
C GLY A 87 14.07 8.89 -4.04
N THR A 88 12.87 9.16 -4.57
CA THR A 88 12.08 10.35 -4.26
C THR A 88 11.05 10.07 -3.17
N ARG A 89 10.54 11.13 -2.53
CA ARG A 89 9.48 11.02 -1.52
C ARG A 89 8.22 10.44 -2.13
N ALA A 90 7.85 10.86 -3.34
CA ALA A 90 6.74 10.28 -4.08
C ALA A 90 6.90 8.78 -4.34
N SER A 91 8.09 8.31 -4.76
CA SER A 91 8.33 6.87 -4.96
C SER A 91 8.22 6.09 -3.65
N ALA A 92 8.76 6.59 -2.55
CA ALA A 92 8.64 5.91 -1.25
C ALA A 92 7.19 5.86 -0.75
N ALA A 93 6.41 6.93 -0.97
CA ALA A 93 4.98 6.95 -0.66
C ALA A 93 4.19 5.99 -1.56
N ASN A 94 4.52 5.96 -2.86
CA ASN A 94 3.95 5.03 -3.83
C ASN A 94 4.18 3.57 -3.41
N ASP A 95 5.39 3.21 -2.97
CA ASP A 95 5.71 1.86 -2.50
C ASP A 95 4.89 1.45 -1.28
N LEU A 96 4.72 2.37 -0.31
CA LEU A 96 3.90 2.12 0.88
C LEU A 96 2.42 1.90 0.53
N VAL A 97 1.88 2.70 -0.40
CA VAL A 97 0.49 2.55 -0.89
C VAL A 97 0.34 1.23 -1.65
N ALA A 98 1.27 0.91 -2.54
CA ALA A 98 1.30 -0.34 -3.30
C ALA A 98 1.27 -1.55 -2.36
N TYR A 99 2.06 -1.51 -1.29
CA TYR A 99 2.11 -2.59 -0.32
C TYR A 99 0.83 -2.70 0.51
N ALA A 100 0.29 -1.58 0.99
CA ALA A 100 -0.97 -1.60 1.73
C ALA A 100 -2.13 -2.14 0.88
N ALA A 101 -2.22 -1.70 -0.37
CA ALA A 101 -3.20 -2.15 -1.35
C ALA A 101 -3.02 -3.65 -1.68
N GLY A 102 -1.80 -4.07 -2.03
CA GLY A 102 -1.47 -5.46 -2.36
C GLY A 102 -1.74 -6.42 -1.20
N PHE A 103 -1.29 -6.06 0.01
CA PHE A 103 -1.48 -6.87 1.20
C PHE A 103 -2.98 -7.04 1.52
N THR A 104 -3.75 -5.95 1.44
CA THR A 104 -5.19 -5.96 1.67
C THR A 104 -5.93 -6.76 0.60
N ALA A 105 -5.59 -6.55 -0.68
CA ALA A 105 -6.20 -7.27 -1.80
C ALA A 105 -5.97 -8.78 -1.68
N ARG A 106 -4.75 -9.20 -1.35
CA ARG A 106 -4.39 -10.60 -1.11
C ARG A 106 -5.20 -11.20 0.01
N MET A 107 -5.17 -10.57 1.19
CA MET A 107 -5.87 -11.04 2.38
C MET A 107 -7.37 -11.17 2.11
N MET A 108 -7.97 -10.18 1.44
CA MET A 108 -9.40 -10.20 1.13
C MET A 108 -9.74 -11.23 0.05
N ALA A 109 -8.90 -11.40 -0.97
CA ALA A 109 -9.09 -12.42 -1.99
C ALA A 109 -9.10 -13.85 -1.41
N GLU A 110 -8.19 -14.13 -0.47
CA GLU A 110 -8.13 -15.40 0.27
C GLU A 110 -9.41 -15.60 1.10
N ARG A 111 -9.88 -14.57 1.81
CA ARG A 111 -11.09 -14.63 2.67
C ARG A 111 -12.39 -14.81 1.90
N THR A 112 -12.51 -14.21 0.73
CA THR A 112 -13.75 -14.24 -0.08
C THR A 112 -13.76 -15.36 -1.09
N GLY A 113 -12.68 -16.13 -1.23
CA GLY A 113 -12.54 -17.15 -2.27
C GLY A 113 -12.55 -16.55 -3.68
N PHE A 114 -11.94 -15.37 -3.86
CA PHE A 114 -11.95 -14.63 -5.13
C PHE A 114 -11.35 -15.42 -6.30
N GLY A 115 -10.41 -16.33 -6.01
CA GLY A 115 -9.71 -17.13 -6.99
C GLY A 115 -8.27 -16.67 -7.17
N SER A 116 -7.76 -16.76 -8.41
CA SER A 116 -6.40 -16.31 -8.73
C SER A 116 -6.30 -14.79 -8.67
N VAL A 117 -5.23 -14.31 -8.06
CA VAL A 117 -4.81 -12.90 -8.06
C VAL A 117 -3.49 -12.77 -8.82
N PRO A 118 -3.17 -11.59 -9.38
CA PRO A 118 -1.91 -11.38 -10.09
C PRO A 118 -0.70 -11.41 -9.15
N ASP A 119 0.49 -11.58 -9.72
CA ASP A 119 1.74 -11.77 -8.97
C ASP A 119 2.03 -10.63 -7.98
N PRO A 120 1.87 -9.33 -8.32
CA PRO A 120 2.07 -8.23 -7.37
C PRO A 120 1.20 -8.34 -6.10
N VAL A 121 -0.02 -8.86 -6.23
CA VAL A 121 -0.92 -9.11 -5.09
C VAL A 121 -0.43 -10.32 -4.29
N ASN A 122 -0.03 -11.41 -4.96
CA ASN A 122 0.46 -12.61 -4.31
C ASN A 122 1.76 -12.39 -3.51
N GLU A 123 2.61 -11.48 -3.98
CA GLU A 123 3.92 -11.16 -3.40
C GLU A 123 3.82 -10.22 -2.19
N ALA A 124 2.72 -9.49 -2.03
CA ALA A 124 2.46 -8.57 -0.92
C ALA A 124 2.21 -9.30 0.41
N ARG A 125 3.27 -9.86 0.97
CA ARG A 125 3.27 -10.75 2.14
C ARG A 125 3.97 -10.09 3.33
N ALA A 126 3.58 -10.43 4.55
CA ALA A 126 4.11 -9.78 5.75
C ALA A 126 5.65 -9.83 5.86
N TRP A 127 6.29 -10.92 5.43
CA TRP A 127 7.75 -11.11 5.50
C TRP A 127 8.60 -10.14 4.68
N ILE A 128 8.05 -9.39 3.71
CA ILE A 128 8.80 -8.37 2.95
C ILE A 128 8.73 -6.97 3.60
N TRP A 129 8.24 -6.89 4.84
CA TRP A 129 8.07 -5.63 5.58
C TRP A 129 9.33 -4.80 5.78
N ASP A 130 10.52 -5.42 5.83
CA ASP A 130 11.78 -4.71 6.06
C ASP A 130 12.01 -3.58 5.03
N TYR A 131 11.73 -3.86 3.75
CA TYR A 131 11.83 -2.87 2.69
C TYR A 131 10.92 -1.66 2.95
N TYR A 132 9.66 -1.91 3.31
CA TYR A 132 8.66 -0.87 3.50
C TYR A 132 8.87 -0.10 4.80
N ARG A 133 9.40 -0.74 5.85
CA ARG A 133 9.92 -0.02 7.02
C ARG A 133 10.99 0.97 6.59
N ASP A 134 11.93 0.55 5.76
CA ASP A 134 13.03 1.42 5.32
C ASP A 134 12.51 2.58 4.44
N GLN A 135 11.48 2.37 3.61
CA GLN A 135 10.78 3.45 2.90
C GLN A 135 10.08 4.43 3.87
N SER A 136 9.39 3.92 4.90
CA SER A 136 8.79 4.74 5.95
C SER A 136 9.85 5.52 6.73
N ALA A 137 11.00 4.93 7.03
CA ALA A 137 12.13 5.60 7.67
C ALA A 137 12.73 6.70 6.78
N PHE A 138 12.90 6.44 5.48
CA PHE A 138 13.35 7.43 4.51
C PHE A 138 12.44 8.68 4.47
N LEU A 139 11.13 8.49 4.62
CA LEU A 139 10.15 9.57 4.71
C LEU A 139 10.15 10.30 6.07
N GLY A 140 10.89 9.79 7.07
CA GLY A 140 10.90 10.30 8.43
C GLY A 140 9.69 9.90 9.27
N LEU A 141 8.99 8.83 8.89
CA LEU A 141 7.74 8.37 9.53
C LEU A 141 7.97 7.26 10.56
N ALA A 142 8.85 6.31 10.24
CA ALA A 142 9.32 5.33 11.21
C ALA A 142 10.27 6.06 12.18
N GLN A 143 9.88 6.15 13.45
CA GLN A 143 10.78 6.68 14.47
C GLN A 143 12.03 5.79 14.50
N SER A 144 13.17 6.38 14.14
CA SER A 144 14.45 5.86 14.63
C SER A 144 14.39 5.92 16.15
N GLN A 145 14.68 4.80 16.80
CA GLN A 145 14.84 4.73 18.25
C GLN A 145 15.80 5.82 18.77
#